data_AF-A0A8X6R6H2-F1
#
_entry.id   AF-A0A8X6R6H2-F1
#
_cell.length_a   1.000
_cell.length_b   1.000
_cell.length_c   1.000
_cell.angle_alpha   90.00
_cell.angle_beta   90.00
_cell.angle_gamma   90.00
#
_symmetry.space_group_name_H-M   'P 1'
#
loop_
_entity.id
_entity.type
_entity.pdbx_description
1 polymer ?
#
loop_
_entity_poly.entity_id
_entity_poly.type
_entity_poly.pdbx_seq_one_letter_code
_entity_poly.pdbx_strand_id
1 'polypeptide(L)'
;MREHYRAMIFYSFKPRLNQEECIQRLQLAFGDKSPFCATVFTWFTEFCSTHNSLQDEEHSVRPRLTVIPDNVYAIRKKLMVDNCCTYQTIQEELKVKSAAIYKIIHEELHMKQLVSR
;
A
#
# COMPACT_ATOMS: atom_id res chain seq x y z
N MET A 1 13.73 13.09 -6.73
CA MET A 1 15.14 12.92 -6.27
C MET A 1 15.46 11.47 -5.92
N ARG A 2 14.73 10.78 -5.01
CA ARG A 2 15.03 9.38 -4.63
C ARG A 2 14.77 8.33 -5.73
N GLU A 3 13.75 8.53 -6.57
CA GLU A 3 13.38 7.55 -7.62
C GLU A 3 14.47 7.34 -8.69
N HIS A 4 15.23 8.38 -9.04
CA HIS A 4 16.25 8.26 -10.09
C HIS A 4 17.41 7.33 -9.70
N TYR A 5 17.80 7.32 -8.42
CA TYR A 5 18.87 6.45 -7.94
C TYR A 5 18.47 4.98 -7.98
N ARG A 6 17.22 4.65 -7.66
CA ARG A 6 16.71 3.27 -7.77
C ARG A 6 16.83 2.75 -9.20
N ALA A 7 16.40 3.54 -10.18
CA ALA A 7 16.51 3.17 -11.60
C ALA A 7 17.98 3.00 -12.06
N MET A 8 18.89 3.86 -11.59
CA MET A 8 20.32 3.76 -11.92
C MET A 8 20.98 2.53 -11.27
N ILE A 9 20.61 2.21 -10.02
CA ILE A 9 21.07 1.01 -9.31
C ILE A 9 20.55 -0.23 -10.02
N PHE A 10 19.28 -0.25 -10.44
CA PHE A 10 18.70 -1.37 -11.18
C PHE A 10 19.33 -1.56 -12.55
N TYR A 11 19.61 -0.46 -13.27
CA TYR A 11 20.35 -0.52 -14.54
C TYR A 11 21.73 -1.15 -14.35
N SER A 12 22.40 -0.87 -13.23
CA SER A 12 23.69 -1.46 -12.89
C SER A 12 23.56 -2.91 -12.42
N PHE A 13 22.46 -3.27 -11.76
CA PHE A 13 22.17 -4.64 -11.33
C PHE A 13 21.90 -5.60 -12.50
N LYS A 14 21.18 -5.16 -13.55
CA LYS A 14 20.83 -5.97 -14.73
C LYS A 14 22.01 -6.68 -15.42
N PRO A 15 23.14 -6.00 -15.69
CA PRO A 15 24.35 -6.64 -16.23
C PRO A 15 25.14 -7.47 -15.20
N ARG A 16 24.61 -7.70 -13.98
CA ARG A 16 25.29 -8.37 -12.85
C ARG A 16 26.55 -7.67 -12.38
N LEU A 17 26.61 -6.34 -12.48
CA LEU A 17 27.74 -5.61 -11.90
C LEU A 17 27.79 -5.80 -10.38
N ASN A 18 29.01 -5.75 -9.85
CA ASN A 18 29.21 -5.82 -8.42
C ASN A 18 28.74 -4.53 -7.74
N GLN A 19 28.35 -4.65 -6.47
CA GLN A 19 27.82 -3.54 -5.68
C GLN A 19 28.84 -2.40 -5.54
N GLU A 20 30.12 -2.75 -5.36
CA GLU A 20 31.22 -1.79 -5.26
C GLU A 20 31.40 -0.97 -6.54
N GLU A 21 31.31 -1.61 -7.70
CA GLU A 21 31.41 -0.92 -9.00
C GLU A 21 30.22 0.02 -9.22
N CYS A 22 29.01 -0.38 -8.78
CA CYS A 22 27.84 0.49 -8.81
C CYS A 22 28.04 1.73 -7.93
N ILE A 23 28.56 1.56 -6.71
CA ILE A 23 28.84 2.66 -5.79
C ILE A 23 29.88 3.61 -6.40
N GLN A 24 30.98 3.08 -6.93
CA GLN A 24 32.03 3.89 -7.57
C GLN A 24 31.49 4.69 -8.74
N ARG A 25 30.63 4.09 -9.59
CA ARG A 25 30.01 4.81 -10.72
C ARG A 25 29.07 5.91 -10.27
N LEU A 26 28.29 5.67 -9.23
CA LEU A 26 27.38 6.67 -8.67
C LEU A 26 28.16 7.81 -8.00
N GLN A 27 29.24 7.49 -7.28
CA GLN A 27 30.14 8.49 -6.69
C GLN A 27 30.85 9.31 -7.77
N LEU A 28 31.33 8.68 -8.85
CA LEU A 28 31.96 9.39 -9.95
C LEU A 28 30.98 10.34 -10.67
N ALA A 29 29.72 9.92 -10.83
CA ALA A 29 28.71 10.70 -11.54
C ALA A 29 28.13 11.85 -10.69
N PHE A 30 27.95 11.64 -9.37
CA PHE A 30 27.18 12.54 -8.51
C PHE A 30 27.98 13.16 -7.36
N GLY A 31 29.18 12.68 -7.06
CA GLY A 31 30.02 13.16 -5.95
C GLY A 31 29.24 13.16 -4.63
N ASP A 32 29.17 14.32 -3.97
CA ASP A 32 28.44 14.52 -2.71
C ASP A 32 26.93 14.31 -2.81
N LYS A 33 26.37 14.34 -4.03
CA LYS A 33 24.95 14.07 -4.27
C LYS A 33 24.68 12.58 -4.50
N SER A 34 25.72 11.73 -4.50
CA SER A 34 25.58 10.29 -4.67
C SER A 34 24.74 9.68 -3.54
N PRO A 35 23.91 8.65 -3.81
CA PRO A 35 23.30 7.88 -2.74
C PRO A 35 24.38 7.26 -1.85
N PHE A 36 24.06 7.13 -0.56
CA PHE A 36 24.92 6.45 0.39
C PHE A 36 25.06 4.96 0.03
N CYS A 37 26.22 4.38 0.36
CA CYS A 37 26.50 2.96 0.12
C CYS A 37 25.42 2.04 0.71
N ALA A 38 24.90 2.38 1.89
CA ALA A 38 23.82 1.64 2.54
C ALA A 38 22.55 1.59 1.69
N THR A 39 22.20 2.69 1.02
CA THR A 39 21.04 2.75 0.12
C THR A 39 21.23 1.83 -1.08
N VAL A 40 22.43 1.79 -1.67
CA VAL A 40 22.75 0.89 -2.78
C VAL A 40 22.64 -0.57 -2.33
N PHE A 41 23.14 -0.91 -1.15
CA PHE A 41 23.08 -2.26 -0.60
C PHE A 41 21.64 -2.73 -0.39
N THR A 42 20.80 -1.92 0.26
CA THR A 42 19.37 -2.23 0.46
C THR A 42 18.67 -2.51 -0.86
N TRP A 43 18.86 -1.67 -1.88
CA TRP A 43 18.24 -1.88 -3.19
C TRP A 43 18.77 -3.13 -3.90
N PHE A 44 20.06 -3.43 -3.81
CA PHE A 44 20.61 -4.67 -4.37
C PHE A 44 20.02 -5.91 -3.69
N THR A 45 19.87 -5.91 -2.36
CA THR A 45 19.19 -6.98 -1.64
C THR A 45 17.74 -7.11 -2.09
N GLU A 46 17.02 -5.99 -2.18
CA GLU A 46 15.63 -5.99 -2.65
C GLU A 46 15.50 -6.49 -4.10
N PHE A 47 16.39 -6.12 -5.02
CA PHE A 47 16.37 -6.61 -6.41
C PHE A 47 16.76 -8.08 -6.54
N CYS A 48 17.57 -8.61 -5.62
CA CYS A 48 17.83 -10.04 -5.52
C CYS A 48 16.60 -10.80 -4.99
N SER A 49 15.85 -10.21 -4.05
CA SER A 49 14.71 -10.86 -3.38
C SER A 49 13.38 -10.70 -4.13
N THR A 50 13.15 -9.55 -4.77
CA THR A 50 11.95 -9.24 -5.54
C THR A 50 12.23 -9.47 -7.01
N HIS A 51 11.31 -10.12 -7.70
CA HIS A 51 11.45 -10.52 -9.10
C HIS A 51 11.43 -9.27 -10.01
N ASN A 52 12.56 -8.57 -10.14
CA ASN A 52 12.86 -7.55 -11.15
C ASN A 52 11.86 -6.36 -11.31
N SER A 53 11.01 -6.05 -10.33
CA SER A 53 10.10 -4.91 -10.44
C SER A 53 10.78 -3.60 -10.03
N LEU A 54 10.87 -2.68 -10.99
CA LEU A 54 11.33 -1.30 -10.80
C LEU A 54 10.30 -0.40 -10.11
N GLN A 55 9.07 -0.89 -9.99
CA GLN A 55 8.01 -0.12 -9.36
C GLN A 55 8.34 -0.02 -7.87
N ASP A 56 8.26 1.19 -7.32
CA ASP A 56 7.90 1.31 -5.91
C ASP A 56 6.68 0.40 -5.76
N GLU A 57 6.90 -0.74 -5.10
CA GLU A 57 5.84 -1.42 -4.38
C GLU A 57 5.27 -0.27 -3.57
N GLU A 58 4.18 0.32 -4.09
CA GLU A 58 3.41 1.35 -3.44
C GLU A 58 3.29 0.81 -2.04
N HIS A 59 4.06 1.38 -1.10
CA HIS A 59 4.15 0.83 0.24
C HIS A 59 2.72 0.83 0.68
N SER A 60 2.10 -0.35 0.67
CA SER A 60 0.65 -0.42 0.67
C SER A 60 0.29 0.37 1.89
N VAL A 61 -0.41 1.50 1.68
CA VAL A 61 -0.91 2.30 2.79
C VAL A 61 -1.65 1.25 3.60
N ARG A 62 -1.04 0.90 4.76
CA ARG A 62 -1.35 -0.28 5.58
C ARG A 62 -2.75 -0.74 5.26
N PRO A 63 -2.98 -1.95 4.69
CA PRO A 63 -4.25 -2.31 4.07
C PRO A 63 -5.34 -1.74 4.95
N ARG A 64 -6.11 -0.76 4.43
CA ARG A 64 -7.17 -0.09 5.21
C ARG A 64 -7.94 -1.24 5.81
N LEU A 65 -7.78 -1.44 7.12
CA LEU A 65 -7.79 -2.76 7.78
C LEU A 65 -9.19 -3.37 7.86
N THR A 66 -10.10 -2.94 7.00
CA THR A 66 -11.51 -2.85 7.28
C THR A 66 -12.40 -2.76 6.04
N VAL A 67 -11.85 -2.63 4.83
CA VAL A 67 -12.64 -2.75 3.58
C VAL A 67 -12.20 -4.02 2.85
N ILE A 68 -12.46 -5.17 3.48
CA ILE A 68 -12.44 -6.44 2.77
C ILE A 68 -13.73 -6.46 1.94
N PRO A 69 -13.70 -6.78 0.63
CA PRO A 69 -14.91 -6.80 -0.21
C PRO A 69 -16.03 -7.68 0.38
N ASP A 70 -15.66 -8.74 1.09
CA ASP A 70 -16.61 -9.59 1.84
C ASP A 70 -17.37 -8.83 2.93
N ASN A 71 -16.69 -7.92 3.66
CA ASN A 71 -17.33 -7.11 4.69
C ASN A 71 -18.28 -6.08 4.07
N VAL A 72 -17.92 -5.52 2.91
CA VAL A 72 -18.80 -4.60 2.16
C VAL A 72 -20.08 -5.31 1.73
N TYR A 73 -19.93 -6.52 1.17
CA TYR A 73 -21.09 -7.34 0.77
C TYR A 73 -21.95 -7.74 1.97
N ALA A 74 -21.34 -8.15 3.08
CA ALA A 74 -22.06 -8.54 4.29
C ALA A 74 -22.86 -7.38 4.90
N ILE A 75 -22.26 -6.18 4.99
CA ILE A 75 -22.94 -4.97 5.48
C ILE A 75 -24.08 -4.58 4.54
N ARG A 76 -23.84 -4.59 3.22
CA ARG A 76 -24.88 -4.29 2.22
C ARG A 76 -26.06 -5.26 2.33
N LYS A 77 -25.78 -6.56 2.41
CA LYS A 77 -26.82 -7.59 2.56
C LYS A 77 -27.61 -7.39 3.85
N LYS A 78 -26.95 -7.05 4.96
CA LYS A 78 -27.63 -6.79 6.23
C LYS A 78 -28.58 -5.59 6.13
N LEU A 79 -28.11 -4.47 5.54
CA LEU A 79 -28.92 -3.28 5.32
C LEU A 79 -30.09 -3.49 4.36
N MET A 80 -29.96 -4.42 3.40
CA MET A 80 -31.06 -4.81 2.51
C MET A 80 -32.13 -5.65 3.22
N VAL A 81 -31.75 -6.42 4.23
CA VAL A 81 -32.67 -7.26 5.01
C VAL A 81 -33.33 -6.46 6.13
N ASP A 82 -32.56 -5.60 6.79
CA ASP A 82 -33.01 -4.72 7.88
C ASP A 82 -32.37 -3.34 7.75
N ASN A 83 -33.15 -2.37 7.28
CA ASN A 83 -32.69 -1.00 7.09
C ASN A 83 -32.65 -0.19 8.40
N CYS A 84 -33.17 -0.74 9.50
CA CYS A 84 -33.18 -0.13 10.84
C CYS A 84 -32.05 -0.66 11.73
N CYS A 85 -31.16 -1.51 11.20
CA CYS A 85 -30.04 -2.08 11.96
C CYS A 85 -29.09 -0.99 12.49
N THR A 86 -28.90 -0.96 13.81
CA THR A 86 -27.95 -0.04 14.47
C THR A 86 -26.50 -0.49 14.21
N TYR A 87 -25.56 0.47 14.18
CA TYR A 87 -24.12 0.21 14.03
C TYR A 87 -23.59 -0.87 15.00
N GLN A 88 -24.13 -0.93 16.22
CA GLN A 88 -23.75 -1.91 17.24
C GLN A 88 -24.13 -3.34 16.85
N THR A 89 -25.34 -3.56 16.32
CA THR A 89 -25.81 -4.87 15.84
C THR A 89 -24.93 -5.39 14.70
N ILE A 90 -24.58 -4.51 13.77
CA ILE A 90 -23.68 -4.85 12.64
C ILE A 90 -22.27 -5.19 13.16
N GLN A 91 -21.78 -4.45 14.15
CA GLN A 91 -20.48 -4.70 14.78
C GLN A 91 -20.44 -6.05 15.50
N GLU A 92 -21.49 -6.39 16.25
CA GLU A 92 -21.57 -7.66 17.00
C GLU A 92 -21.66 -8.87 16.06
N GLU A 93 -22.45 -8.76 14.98
CA GLU A 93 -22.61 -9.85 14.02
C GLU A 93 -21.40 -10.05 13.11
N LEU A 94 -20.86 -8.96 12.55
CA LEU A 94 -19.78 -9.03 11.56
C LEU A 94 -18.38 -8.95 12.20
N LYS A 95 -18.29 -8.66 13.50
CA LYS A 95 -17.04 -8.42 14.23
C LYS A 95 -16.16 -7.35 13.58
N VAL A 96 -16.79 -6.40 12.88
CA VAL A 96 -16.13 -5.28 12.20
C VAL A 96 -16.19 -4.05 13.10
N LYS A 97 -15.09 -3.30 13.18
CA LYS A 97 -15.04 -2.06 13.97
C LYS A 97 -16.05 -1.03 13.46
N SER A 98 -16.73 -0.34 14.36
CA SER A 98 -17.68 0.75 14.06
C SER A 98 -17.14 1.79 13.06
N ALA A 99 -15.88 2.19 13.20
CA ALA A 99 -15.22 3.16 12.30
C ALA A 99 -15.20 2.70 10.84
N ALA A 100 -15.17 1.40 10.59
CA ALA A 100 -15.17 0.85 9.25
C ALA A 100 -16.56 0.64 8.68
N ILE A 101 -17.52 0.29 9.54
CA ILE A 101 -18.92 0.25 9.14
C ILE A 101 -19.34 1.65 8.65
N TYR A 102 -18.96 2.70 9.38
CA TYR A 102 -19.20 4.09 8.95
C TYR A 102 -18.60 4.38 7.57
N LYS A 103 -17.33 4.03 7.36
CA LYS A 103 -16.67 4.23 6.06
C LYS A 103 -17.34 3.45 4.94
N ILE A 104 -17.68 2.18 5.16
CA ILE A 104 -18.34 1.36 4.13
C ILE A 104 -19.71 1.92 3.77
N ILE A 105 -20.50 2.37 4.76
CA ILE A 105 -21.85 2.90 4.50
C ILE A 105 -21.77 4.25 3.75
N HIS A 106 -20.88 5.14 4.17
CA HIS A 106 -20.81 6.50 3.63
C HIS A 106 -19.90 6.66 2.40
N GLU A 107 -18.73 6.00 2.40
CA GLU A 107 -17.74 6.07 1.31
C GLU A 107 -18.04 5.05 0.21
N GLU A 108 -18.35 3.78 0.54
CA GLU A 108 -18.50 2.71 -0.48
C GLU A 108 -19.93 2.52 -0.97
N LEU A 109 -20.91 2.50 -0.07
CA LEU A 109 -22.32 2.28 -0.42
C LEU A 109 -23.06 3.58 -0.76
N HIS A 110 -22.44 4.74 -0.53
CA HIS A 110 -23.00 6.08 -0.73
C HIS A 110 -24.43 6.23 -0.19
N MET A 111 -24.76 5.52 0.88
CA MET A 111 -26.11 5.53 1.45
C MET A 111 -26.31 6.83 2.23
N LYS A 112 -27.21 7.68 1.74
CA LYS A 112 -27.71 8.83 2.48
C LYS A 112 -28.73 8.31 3.50
N GLN A 113 -28.55 8.62 4.78
CA GLN A 113 -29.56 8.30 5.80
C GLN A 113 -30.92 8.85 5.34
N LEU A 114 -31.88 7.97 5.11
CA LEU A 114 -33.29 8.36 4.99
C LEU A 114 -33.79 8.60 6.41
N VAL A 115 -33.61 9.84 6.88
CA VAL A 115 -34.19 10.28 8.14
C VAL A 115 -35.69 10.43 7.93
N SER A 116 -36.49 9.51 8.49
CA SER A 116 -37.93 9.72 8.67
C SER A 116 -38.16 10.49 9.97
N ARG A 117 -38.97 11.55 9.89
CA ARG A 117 -39.37 12.45 10.98
C ARG A 117 -40.25 11.77 12.02
#